data_AF-E1ZJ39-F1
#
_entry.id   AF-E1ZJ39-F1
#
_cell.length_a   1.000
_cell.length_b   1.000
_cell.length_c   1.000
_cell.angle_alpha   90.00
_cell.angle_beta   90.00
_cell.angle_gamma   90.00
#
_symmetry.space_group_name_H-M   'P 1'
#
loop_
_entity.id
_entity.type
_entity.pdbx_description
1 polymer ?
#
loop_
_entity_poly.entity_id
_entity_poly.type
_entity_poly.pdbx_seq_one_letter_code
_entity_poly.pdbx_strand_id
1 'polypeptide(L)'
;ADKRTLKVKTGVVKRLRKELDMYQQEVQTEQAKVQKLKNEGADPHDIKYAENILAESSAMLPDTRQRLEEAFRELQGTAVSY
;
A
#
# COMPACT_ATOMS: atom_id res chain seq x y z
N ALA A 1 -13.10 22.69 14.70
CA ALA A 1 -13.45 21.27 14.95
C ALA A 1 -13.15 20.86 16.41
N ASP A 2 -13.50 19.66 16.89
CA ASP A 2 -13.08 19.20 18.24
C ASP A 2 -11.65 18.60 18.18
N LYS A 3 -10.78 18.94 19.14
CA LYS A 3 -9.42 18.36 19.29
C LYS A 3 -9.45 16.82 19.31
N ARG A 4 -10.52 16.23 19.85
CA ARG A 4 -10.72 14.77 19.84
C ARG A 4 -10.87 14.25 18.41
N THR A 5 -11.67 14.90 17.58
CA THR A 5 -11.90 14.53 16.17
C THR A 5 -10.61 14.61 15.34
N LEU A 6 -9.82 15.67 15.53
CA LEU A 6 -8.50 15.79 14.87
C LEU A 6 -7.56 14.63 15.23
N LYS A 7 -7.50 14.25 16.51
CA LYS A 7 -6.69 13.11 16.95
C LYS A 7 -7.16 11.78 16.32
N VAL A 8 -8.47 11.56 16.25
CA VAL A 8 -9.04 10.34 15.64
C VAL A 8 -8.68 10.27 14.16
N LYS A 9 -8.96 11.33 13.38
CA LYS A 9 -8.67 11.37 11.94
C LYS A 9 -7.17 11.25 11.64
N THR A 10 -6.32 11.90 12.44
CA THR A 10 -4.86 11.72 12.35
C THR A 10 -4.46 10.26 12.58
N GLY A 11 -5.08 9.59 13.55
CA GLY A 11 -4.85 8.18 13.81
C GLY A 11 -5.25 7.27 12.64
N VAL A 12 -6.35 7.57 11.96
CA VAL A 12 -6.80 6.86 10.75
C VAL A 12 -5.75 6.98 9.64
N VAL A 13 -5.34 8.21 9.31
CA VAL A 13 -4.31 8.46 8.28
C VAL A 13 -3.01 7.72 8.59
N LYS A 14 -2.55 7.75 9.85
CA LYS A 14 -1.34 7.04 10.26
C LYS A 14 -1.42 5.52 10.09
N ARG A 15 -2.58 4.92 10.34
CA ARG A 15 -2.78 3.47 10.17
C ARG A 15 -2.80 3.09 8.70
N LEU A 16 -3.58 3.81 7.88
CA LEU A 16 -3.65 3.58 6.44
C LEU A 16 -2.27 3.77 5.77
N ARG A 17 -1.47 4.73 6.24
CA ARG A 17 -0.10 4.90 5.75
C ARG A 17 0.78 3.69 6.04
N LYS A 18 0.75 3.17 7.27
CA LYS A 18 1.52 1.96 7.64
C LYS A 18 1.08 0.73 6.84
N GLU A 19 -0.22 0.59 6.63
CA GLU A 19 -0.78 -0.49 5.81
C GLU A 19 -0.29 -0.40 4.36
N LEU A 20 -0.32 0.80 3.76
CA LEU A 20 0.23 1.03 2.43
C LEU A 20 1.73 0.72 2.36
N ASP A 21 2.51 1.19 3.35
CA ASP A 21 3.96 0.93 3.41
C ASP A 21 4.25 -0.58 3.49
N MET A 22 3.45 -1.35 4.24
CA MET A 22 3.58 -2.82 4.33
C MET A 22 3.35 -3.49 2.97
N TYR A 23 2.25 -3.16 2.29
CA TYR A 23 1.97 -3.72 0.97
C TYR A 23 3.03 -3.31 -0.07
N GLN A 24 3.57 -2.09 0.02
CA GLN A 24 4.66 -1.67 -0.86
C GLN A 24 5.93 -2.49 -0.64
N GLN A 25 6.28 -2.82 0.61
CA GLN A 25 7.44 -3.66 0.92
C GLN A 25 7.25 -5.09 0.42
N GLU A 26 6.05 -5.63 0.53
CA GLU A 26 5.71 -6.96 0.00
C GLU A 26 5.88 -7.01 -1.52
N VAL A 27 5.31 -6.03 -2.24
CA VAL A 27 5.45 -5.91 -3.69
C VAL A 27 6.92 -5.77 -4.10
N GLN A 28 7.72 -4.98 -3.38
CA GLN A 28 9.16 -4.87 -3.66
C GLN A 28 9.88 -6.21 -3.50
N THR A 29 9.52 -6.99 -2.49
CA THR A 29 10.10 -8.30 -2.21
C THR A 29 9.76 -9.30 -3.33
N GLU A 30 8.49 -9.38 -3.70
CA GLU A 30 8.04 -10.29 -4.77
C GLU A 30 8.57 -9.85 -6.13
N GLN A 31 8.68 -8.55 -6.39
CA GLN A 31 9.28 -8.02 -7.63
C GLN A 31 10.76 -8.39 -7.72
N ALA A 32 11.51 -8.28 -6.63
CA ALA A 32 12.91 -8.71 -6.57
C ALA A 32 13.05 -10.22 -6.84
N LYS A 33 12.13 -11.03 -6.32
CA LYS A 33 12.09 -12.49 -6.57
C LYS A 33 11.82 -12.82 -8.03
N VAL A 34 10.82 -12.19 -8.65
CA VAL A 34 10.53 -12.34 -10.10
C VAL A 34 11.75 -11.97 -10.92
N GLN A 35 12.39 -10.82 -10.63
CA GLN A 35 13.57 -10.38 -11.38
C GLN A 35 14.74 -11.34 -11.21
N LYS A 36 14.94 -11.88 -10.00
CA LYS A 36 15.97 -12.88 -9.73
C LYS A 36 15.75 -14.14 -10.56
N LEU A 37 14.53 -14.70 -10.57
CA LEU A 37 14.19 -15.89 -11.36
C LEU A 37 14.41 -15.67 -12.86
N LYS A 38 14.04 -14.49 -13.37
CA LYS A 38 14.31 -14.11 -14.77
C LYS A 38 15.81 -14.03 -15.07
N ASN A 39 16.60 -13.45 -14.18
CA ASN A 39 18.05 -13.30 -14.35
C ASN A 39 18.79 -14.64 -14.29
N GLU A 40 18.33 -15.56 -13.45
CA GLU A 40 18.89 -16.90 -13.30
C GLU A 40 18.46 -17.86 -14.43
N GLY A 41 17.57 -17.41 -15.33
CA GLY A 41 17.05 -18.24 -16.42
C GLY A 41 16.22 -19.42 -15.90
N ALA A 42 15.48 -19.21 -14.81
CA ALA A 42 14.62 -20.22 -14.21
C ALA A 42 13.51 -20.70 -15.18
N ASP A 43 12.85 -21.79 -14.83
CA ASP A 43 11.80 -22.37 -15.64
C ASP A 43 10.64 -21.36 -15.90
N PRO A 44 10.08 -21.30 -17.11
CA PRO A 44 8.97 -20.39 -17.41
C PRO A 44 7.74 -20.55 -16.51
N HIS A 45 7.46 -21.76 -16.03
CA HIS A 45 6.38 -22.03 -15.08
C HIS A 45 6.64 -21.36 -13.73
N ASP A 46 7.87 -21.44 -13.23
CA ASP A 46 8.26 -20.84 -11.95
C ASP A 46 8.25 -19.31 -12.01
N ILE A 47 8.70 -18.74 -13.14
CA ILE A 47 8.62 -17.28 -13.37
C ILE A 47 7.16 -16.84 -13.40
N LYS A 48 6.29 -17.55 -14.14
CA LYS A 48 4.86 -17.22 -14.22
C LYS A 48 4.16 -17.34 -12.86
N TYR A 49 4.51 -18.34 -12.08
CA TYR A 49 3.98 -18.50 -10.73
C TYR A 49 4.38 -17.32 -9.82
N ALA A 50 5.64 -16.90 -9.86
CA ALA A 50 6.11 -15.73 -9.11
C ALA A 50 5.46 -14.42 -9.59
N GLU A 51 5.20 -14.27 -10.90
CA GLU A 51 4.45 -13.12 -11.44
C GLU A 51 3.00 -13.06 -10.95
N ASN A 52 2.34 -14.21 -10.80
CA ASN A 52 0.99 -14.26 -10.23
C ASN A 52 0.99 -13.80 -8.77
N ILE A 53 1.96 -14.26 -7.96
CA ILE A 53 2.12 -13.81 -6.57
C ILE A 53 2.35 -12.30 -6.52
N LEU A 54 3.25 -11.77 -7.36
CA LEU A 54 3.48 -10.33 -7.44
C LEU A 54 2.20 -9.55 -7.79
N ALA A 55 1.39 -10.08 -8.71
CA ALA A 55 0.11 -9.47 -9.07
C ALA A 55 -0.85 -9.44 -7.87
N GLU A 56 -0.97 -10.55 -7.13
CA GLU A 56 -1.80 -10.65 -5.93
C GLU A 56 -1.36 -9.67 -4.84
N SER A 57 -0.05 -9.61 -4.52
CA SER A 57 0.50 -8.66 -3.53
C SER A 57 0.27 -7.20 -3.95
N SER A 58 0.27 -6.90 -5.26
CA SER A 58 0.05 -5.55 -5.78
C SER A 58 -1.43 -5.12 -5.85
N ALA A 59 -2.36 -6.08 -5.81
CA ALA A 59 -3.78 -5.83 -6.03
C ALA A 59 -4.42 -4.93 -4.95
N MET A 60 -3.85 -4.91 -3.74
CA MET A 60 -4.36 -4.12 -2.62
C MET A 60 -3.88 -2.66 -2.63
N LEU A 61 -2.76 -2.36 -3.29
CA LEU A 61 -2.16 -1.02 -3.30
C LEU A 61 -3.11 0.10 -3.78
N PRO A 62 -3.91 -0.08 -4.85
CA PRO A 62 -4.77 0.99 -5.35
C PRO A 62 -5.84 1.40 -4.34
N ASP A 63 -6.55 0.44 -3.74
CA ASP A 63 -7.62 0.70 -2.77
C ASP A 63 -7.06 1.30 -1.48
N THR A 64 -5.97 0.76 -0.93
CA THR A 64 -5.35 1.32 0.29
C THR A 64 -4.86 2.75 0.06
N ARG A 65 -4.30 3.04 -1.12
CA ARG A 65 -3.88 4.40 -1.49
C ARG A 65 -5.08 5.34 -1.61
N GLN A 66 -6.16 4.93 -2.27
CA GLN A 66 -7.36 5.74 -2.38
C GLN A 66 -7.94 6.07 -1.00
N ARG A 67 -8.07 5.08 -0.12
CA ARG A 67 -8.54 5.28 1.26
C ARG A 67 -7.64 6.24 2.05
N LEU A 68 -6.32 6.16 1.87
CA LEU A 68 -5.38 7.07 2.50
C LEU A 68 -5.58 8.51 2.00
N GLU A 69 -5.73 8.70 0.69
CA GLU A 69 -5.95 10.01 0.09
C GLU A 69 -7.28 10.64 0.54
N GLU A 70 -8.35 9.86 0.61
CA GLU A 70 -9.65 10.28 1.13
C GLU A 70 -9.57 10.67 2.62
N ALA A 71 -8.98 9.81 3.47
CA ALA A 71 -8.79 10.10 4.88
C ALA A 71 -7.92 11.34 5.12
N PHE A 72 -6.93 11.58 4.24
CA PHE A 72 -6.09 12.77 4.30
C PHE A 72 -6.86 14.04 3.93
N ARG A 73 -7.65 14.01 2.84
CA ARG A 73 -8.52 15.13 2.46
C ARG A 73 -9.51 15.47 3.57
N GLU A 74 -10.10 14.46 4.20
CA GLU A 74 -10.98 14.65 5.34
C GLU A 74 -10.29 15.30 6.54
N LEU A 75 -9.05 14.88 6.84
CA LEU A 75 -8.26 15.47 7.92
C LEU A 75 -7.94 16.93 7.62
N GLN A 76 -7.54 17.24 6.37
CA GLN A 76 -7.26 18.62 5.93
C GLN A 76 -8.50 19.50 6.05
N GLY A 77 -9.67 19.06 5.56
CA GLY A 77 -10.91 19.82 5.70
C GLY A 77 -11.29 20.06 7.17
N THR A 78 -11.03 19.09 8.05
CA THR A 78 -11.27 19.24 9.50
C THR A 78 -10.32 20.25 10.15
N ALA A 79 -9.09 20.37 9.65
CA ALA A 79 -8.08 21.30 10.15
C ALA A 79 -8.30 22.74 9.65
N VAL A 80 -8.76 22.92 8.40
CA VAL A 80 -9.07 24.24 7.82
C VAL A 80 -10.32 24.86 8.45
N SER A 81 -11.28 24.03 8.86
CA SER A 81 -12.48 24.46 9.59
C SER A 81 -12.28 24.57 11.12
N TYR A 82 -11.03 24.73 11.58
CA TYR A 82 -10.66 24.93 12.98
C TYR A 82 -10.15 26.35 13.18
#